data_AF-F2PSU6-F1
#
_entry.id   AF-F2PSU6-F1
#
_cell.length_a   1.000
_cell.length_b   1.000
_cell.length_c   1.000
_cell.angle_alpha   90.00
_cell.angle_beta   90.00
_cell.angle_gamma   90.00
#
_symmetry.space_group_name_H-M   'P 1'
#
loop_
_entity.id
_entity.type
_entity.pdbx_description
1 polymer ?
#
loop_
_entity_poly.entity_id
_entity_poly.type
_entity_poly.pdbx_seq_one_letter_code
_entity_poly.pdbx_strand_id
1 'polypeptide(L)'
;MSYTTSKTWVSEETREYEAWMRVRDSMSYVAPRSPFVPTTFKEWLALRLLKKMEDKHKMAQSLTTKQQKLSKTVTKTDKLFRGRRLRDRRGLVLAAETIWGPLSDPGSGRQNAYWPSRDEFKHEGDDRCRSGYSRFPPLPRVLANETVNWKQRKPIAQYEFDKVGKLKTKDDDHAIEISIATAVRYIGKSFIRDLDFGKI
;
A
#
# COMPACT_ATOMS: atom_id res chain seq x y z
N MET A 1 36.43 -20.46 4.38
CA MET A 1 35.01 -20.36 4.79
C MET A 1 34.59 -21.73 5.30
N SER A 2 34.47 -21.89 6.61
CA SER A 2 34.21 -23.19 7.24
C SER A 2 32.70 -23.38 7.44
N TYR A 3 32.07 -24.20 6.60
CA TYR A 3 30.68 -24.64 6.81
C TYR A 3 30.68 -25.89 7.70
N THR A 4 30.75 -25.70 9.01
CA THR A 4 30.48 -26.77 9.97
C THR A 4 29.00 -26.74 10.32
N THR A 5 28.18 -27.47 9.55
CA THR A 5 26.80 -27.78 9.96
C THR A 5 26.76 -29.22 10.46
N SER A 6 27.28 -29.45 11.67
CA SER A 6 27.00 -30.69 12.37
C SER A 6 25.50 -30.69 12.71
N LYS A 7 24.70 -31.43 11.94
CA LYS A 7 23.31 -31.72 12.28
C LYS A 7 23.31 -32.71 13.45
N THR A 8 23.57 -32.21 14.65
CA THR A 8 23.33 -32.97 15.86
C THR A 8 21.82 -33.00 16.08
N TRP A 9 21.27 -34.20 16.25
CA TRP A 9 19.90 -34.35 16.70
C TRP A 9 19.81 -33.83 18.12
N VAL A 10 19.10 -32.72 18.29
CA VAL A 10 18.85 -32.09 19.58
C VAL A 10 17.39 -32.32 19.92
N SER A 11 17.10 -32.65 21.18
CA SER A 11 15.71 -32.81 21.64
C SER A 11 14.95 -31.48 21.50
N GLU A 12 13.62 -31.58 21.34
CA GLU A 12 12.79 -30.38 21.18
C GLU A 12 12.88 -29.44 22.40
N GLU A 13 13.01 -30.02 23.60
CA GLU A 13 13.17 -29.28 24.85
C GLU A 13 14.47 -28.46 24.86
N THR A 14 15.59 -29.08 24.50
CA THR A 14 16.89 -28.40 24.43
C THR A 14 16.86 -27.31 23.35
N ARG A 15 16.18 -27.55 22.23
CA ARG A 15 16.01 -26.54 21.17
C ARG A 15 15.21 -25.32 21.65
N GLU A 16 14.15 -25.52 22.41
CA GLU A 16 13.36 -24.40 22.97
C GLU A 16 14.12 -23.68 24.08
N TYR A 17 14.93 -24.40 24.88
CA TYR A 17 15.78 -23.80 25.90
C TYR A 17 16.88 -22.92 25.28
N GLU A 18 17.56 -23.39 24.24
CA GLU A 18 18.52 -22.59 23.48
C GLU A 18 17.87 -21.37 22.82
N ALA A 19 16.65 -21.52 22.30
CA ALA A 19 15.89 -20.41 21.73
C ALA A 19 15.54 -19.35 22.79
N TRP A 20 15.13 -19.78 23.99
CA TRP A 20 14.88 -18.89 25.11
C TRP A 20 16.15 -18.14 25.53
N MET A 21 17.27 -18.84 25.68
CA MET A 21 18.57 -18.23 26.02
C MET A 21 18.94 -17.13 25.04
N ARG A 22 18.83 -17.40 23.72
CA ARG A 22 19.12 -16.42 22.68
C ARG A 22 18.21 -15.19 22.76
N VAL A 23 16.91 -15.40 22.97
CA VAL A 23 15.95 -14.29 23.11
C VAL A 23 16.19 -13.49 24.37
N ARG A 24 16.43 -14.14 25.52
CA ARG A 24 16.75 -13.47 26.77
C ARG A 24 18.00 -12.60 26.63
N ASP A 25 19.07 -13.16 26.05
CA ASP A 25 20.33 -12.44 25.89
C ASP A 25 20.18 -11.24 24.94
N SER A 26 19.48 -11.39 23.81
CA SER A 26 19.17 -10.26 22.91
C SER A 26 18.27 -9.20 23.55
N MET A 27 17.25 -9.61 24.30
CA MET A 27 16.32 -8.68 24.94
C MET A 27 16.96 -7.88 26.07
N SER A 28 18.04 -8.38 26.68
CA SER A 28 18.83 -7.60 27.63
C SER A 28 19.40 -6.32 27.03
N TYR A 29 19.69 -6.31 25.72
CA TYR A 29 20.17 -5.11 25.00
C TYR A 29 19.02 -4.30 24.39
N VAL A 30 18.01 -4.96 23.83
CA VAL A 30 16.91 -4.28 23.10
C VAL A 30 15.90 -3.65 24.05
N ALA A 31 15.54 -4.34 25.13
CA ALA A 31 14.46 -3.95 26.02
C ALA A 31 14.74 -4.38 27.48
N PRO A 32 15.80 -3.85 28.12
CA PRO A 32 16.29 -4.33 29.42
C PRO A 32 15.28 -4.22 30.58
N ARG A 33 14.35 -3.26 30.52
CA ARG A 33 13.38 -2.98 31.58
C ARG A 33 11.94 -3.36 31.20
N SER A 34 11.75 -4.10 30.11
CA SER A 34 10.40 -4.45 29.67
C SER A 34 9.81 -5.54 30.57
N PRO A 35 8.60 -5.34 31.14
CA PRO A 35 7.95 -6.35 31.96
C PRO A 35 7.39 -7.53 31.14
N PHE A 36 7.44 -7.44 29.81
CA PHE A 36 6.92 -8.44 28.89
C PHE A 36 7.98 -9.42 28.38
N VAL A 37 9.24 -9.28 28.81
CA VAL A 37 10.31 -10.20 28.46
C VAL A 37 10.26 -11.38 29.44
N PRO A 38 10.11 -12.63 28.96
CA PRO A 38 10.06 -13.78 29.84
C PRO A 38 11.42 -14.00 30.51
N THR A 39 11.44 -13.81 31.82
CA THR A 39 12.65 -13.91 32.66
C THR A 39 12.97 -15.35 33.01
N THR A 40 11.96 -16.21 33.04
CA THR A 40 12.08 -17.64 33.31
C THR A 40 11.69 -18.49 32.10
N PHE A 41 12.23 -19.71 32.02
CA PHE A 41 11.87 -20.65 30.96
C PHE A 41 10.38 -21.05 30.98
N LYS A 42 9.76 -21.06 32.17
CA LYS A 42 8.32 -21.32 32.33
C LYS A 42 7.46 -20.22 31.68
N GLU A 43 7.80 -18.96 31.91
CA GLU A 43 7.15 -17.81 31.27
C GLU A 43 7.32 -17.85 29.75
N TRP A 44 8.51 -18.25 29.28
CA TRP A 44 8.77 -18.44 27.85
C TRP A 44 7.85 -19.50 27.23
N LEU A 45 7.69 -20.66 27.89
CA LEU A 45 6.79 -21.70 27.42
C LEU A 45 5.33 -21.25 27.41
N ALA A 46 4.89 -20.51 28.43
CA ALA A 46 3.54 -19.93 28.48
C ALA A 46 3.31 -18.96 27.31
N LEU A 47 4.27 -18.07 27.04
CA LEU A 47 4.21 -17.14 25.92
C LEU A 47 4.19 -17.88 24.56
N ARG A 48 5.00 -18.92 24.40
CA ARG A 48 5.01 -19.77 23.20
C ARG A 48 3.66 -20.45 22.97
N LEU A 49 3.04 -20.94 24.04
CA LEU A 49 1.73 -21.58 23.97
C LEU A 49 0.64 -20.58 23.58
N LEU A 50 0.62 -19.40 24.19
CA LEU A 50 -0.29 -18.31 23.82
C LEU A 50 -0.13 -17.91 22.35
N LYS A 51 1.11 -17.74 21.88
CA LYS A 51 1.39 -17.42 20.48
C LYS A 51 0.88 -18.51 19.53
N LYS A 52 1.11 -19.78 19.85
CA LYS A 52 0.59 -20.91 19.06
C LYS A 52 -0.94 -20.92 19.02
N MET A 53 -1.61 -20.59 20.14
CA MET A 53 -3.07 -20.49 20.19
C MET A 53 -3.58 -19.33 19.33
N GLU A 54 -2.95 -18.16 19.42
CA GLU A 54 -3.29 -17.00 18.61
C GLU A 54 -3.09 -17.26 17.11
N ASP A 55 -1.99 -17.90 16.74
CA ASP A 55 -1.70 -18.29 15.36
C ASP A 55 -2.75 -19.27 14.83
N LYS A 56 -3.15 -20.27 15.63
CA LYS A 56 -4.25 -21.18 15.28
C LYS A 56 -5.55 -20.42 15.07
N HIS A 57 -5.88 -19.48 15.95
CA HIS A 57 -7.09 -18.67 15.85
C HIS A 57 -7.08 -17.78 14.60
N LYS A 58 -5.97 -17.09 14.32
CA LYS A 58 -5.79 -16.30 13.09
C LYS A 58 -5.91 -17.16 11.83
N MET A 59 -5.35 -18.36 11.84
CA MET A 59 -5.51 -19.30 10.73
C MET A 59 -6.98 -19.72 10.56
N ALA A 60 -7.68 -20.06 11.64
CA ALA A 60 -9.10 -20.39 11.59
C ALA A 60 -9.96 -19.21 11.07
N GLN A 61 -9.70 -17.99 11.52
CA GLN A 61 -10.35 -16.78 11.01
C GLN A 61 -10.06 -16.54 9.51
N SER A 62 -8.82 -16.76 9.08
CA SER A 62 -8.45 -16.65 7.66
C SER A 62 -9.17 -17.69 6.81
N LEU A 63 -9.23 -18.93 7.28
CA LEU A 63 -9.95 -20.02 6.61
C LEU A 63 -11.45 -19.75 6.52
N THR A 64 -12.08 -19.33 7.61
CA THR A 64 -13.51 -18.97 7.62
C THR A 64 -13.80 -17.79 6.70
N THR A 65 -12.96 -16.75 6.71
CA THR A 65 -13.09 -15.61 5.78
C THR A 65 -12.94 -16.06 4.32
N LYS A 66 -11.98 -16.94 4.02
CA LYS A 66 -11.80 -17.51 2.68
C LYS A 66 -13.01 -18.35 2.26
N GLN A 67 -13.51 -19.20 3.16
CA GLN A 67 -14.71 -20.01 2.94
C GLN A 67 -15.93 -19.12 2.70
N GLN A 68 -16.13 -18.06 3.49
CA GLN A 68 -17.20 -17.08 3.26
C GLN A 68 -17.07 -16.35 1.92
N LYS A 69 -15.85 -16.04 1.47
CA LYS A 69 -15.61 -15.46 0.14
C LYS A 69 -15.92 -16.45 -0.99
N LEU A 70 -15.62 -17.73 -0.79
CA LEU A 70 -15.94 -18.81 -1.73
C LEU A 70 -17.45 -19.13 -1.75
N SER A 71 -18.11 -19.08 -0.59
CA SER A 71 -19.53 -19.43 -0.42
C SER A 71 -20.46 -18.26 -0.69
N LYS A 72 -19.96 -17.00 -0.69
CA LYS A 72 -20.68 -15.88 -1.25
C LYS A 72 -20.89 -16.16 -2.73
N THR A 73 -22.11 -16.58 -3.06
CA THR A 73 -22.66 -16.51 -4.41
C THR A 73 -22.26 -15.15 -4.95
N VAL A 74 -21.54 -15.13 -6.07
CA VAL A 74 -21.11 -13.90 -6.73
C VAL A 74 -22.35 -13.04 -6.91
N THR A 75 -22.58 -12.09 -6.00
CA THR A 75 -23.55 -11.03 -6.22
C THR A 75 -23.10 -10.44 -7.53
N LYS A 76 -23.88 -10.61 -8.59
CA LYS A 76 -23.61 -10.00 -9.89
C LYS A 76 -23.50 -8.51 -9.60
N THR A 77 -22.27 -8.04 -9.43
CA THR A 77 -22.00 -6.63 -9.29
C THR A 77 -22.46 -6.04 -10.59
N ASP A 78 -23.53 -5.25 -10.54
CA ASP A 78 -24.07 -4.65 -11.74
C ASP A 78 -22.91 -3.83 -12.34
N LYS A 79 -22.66 -4.00 -13.64
CA LYS A 79 -21.52 -3.35 -14.27
C LYS A 79 -21.68 -1.85 -14.06
N LEU A 80 -20.60 -1.15 -13.70
CA LEU A 80 -20.64 0.30 -13.56
C LEU A 80 -21.27 0.92 -14.82
N PHE A 81 -22.24 1.83 -14.67
CA PHE A 81 -23.05 2.39 -15.76
C PHE A 81 -23.74 1.35 -16.66
N ARG A 82 -24.14 0.19 -16.12
CA ARG A 82 -24.69 -0.95 -16.88
C ARG A 82 -23.76 -1.44 -17.99
N GLY A 83 -22.45 -1.21 -17.84
CA GLY A 83 -21.43 -1.55 -18.85
C GLY A 83 -21.31 -0.54 -19.99
N ARG A 84 -21.96 0.63 -19.91
CA ARG A 84 -21.69 1.72 -20.86
C ARG A 84 -20.26 2.20 -20.68
N ARG A 85 -19.56 2.34 -21.82
CA ARG A 85 -18.23 2.95 -21.88
C ARG A 85 -18.38 4.40 -22.31
N LEU A 86 -17.66 5.28 -21.63
CA LEU A 86 -17.42 6.64 -22.09
C LEU A 86 -16.54 6.56 -23.35
N ARG A 87 -16.94 7.25 -24.42
CA ARG A 87 -16.19 7.31 -25.70
C ARG A 87 -15.17 8.45 -25.67
N ASP A 88 -15.45 9.45 -24.86
CA ASP A 88 -14.53 10.45 -24.39
C ASP A 88 -13.55 9.79 -23.40
N ARG A 89 -12.25 10.07 -23.53
CA ARG A 89 -11.08 9.48 -22.81
C ARG A 89 -11.07 9.78 -21.30
N ARG A 90 -12.25 9.86 -20.70
CA ARG A 90 -12.55 10.28 -19.35
C ARG A 90 -12.75 9.05 -18.47
N GLY A 91 -12.20 9.12 -17.27
CA GLY A 91 -12.40 8.12 -16.24
C GLY A 91 -13.87 8.07 -15.82
N LEU A 92 -14.36 6.87 -15.51
CA LEU A 92 -15.76 6.64 -15.14
C LEU A 92 -16.19 7.32 -13.84
N VAL A 93 -15.25 7.62 -12.93
CA VAL A 93 -15.56 8.15 -11.60
C VAL A 93 -15.64 9.67 -11.61
N LEU A 94 -14.62 10.35 -12.13
CA LEU A 94 -14.49 11.80 -12.09
C LEU A 94 -14.85 12.48 -13.42
N ALA A 95 -15.14 11.71 -14.47
CA ALA A 95 -15.29 12.21 -15.82
C ALA A 95 -14.12 13.11 -16.27
N ALA A 96 -12.92 12.88 -15.73
CA ALA A 96 -11.70 13.60 -16.06
C ALA A 96 -10.83 12.77 -17.02
N GLU A 97 -10.14 13.43 -17.94
CA GLU A 97 -9.22 12.74 -18.85
C GLU A 97 -8.09 12.05 -18.09
N THR A 98 -7.85 10.78 -18.41
CA THR A 98 -6.85 9.98 -17.70
C THR A 98 -6.18 8.96 -18.62
N ILE A 99 -4.91 8.68 -18.33
CA ILE A 99 -4.13 7.62 -18.98
C ILE A 99 -4.55 6.21 -18.55
N TRP A 100 -5.33 6.09 -17.47
CA TRP A 100 -5.72 4.82 -16.84
C TRP A 100 -7.00 4.19 -17.41
N GLY A 101 -7.42 4.62 -18.61
CA GLY A 101 -8.62 4.13 -19.29
C GLY A 101 -8.44 2.77 -19.97
N PRO A 102 -9.50 1.94 -20.06
CA PRO A 102 -9.46 0.74 -20.87
C PRO A 102 -9.22 1.09 -22.33
N LEU A 103 -8.28 0.37 -22.94
CA LEU A 103 -7.92 0.44 -24.35
C LEU A 103 -9.20 0.31 -25.17
N SER A 104 -9.51 1.30 -26.00
CA SER A 104 -10.25 1.19 -27.26
C SER A 104 -10.94 2.51 -27.57
N ASP A 105 -10.13 3.46 -28.06
CA ASP A 105 -10.58 4.23 -29.21
C ASP A 105 -9.59 3.94 -30.35
N PRO A 106 -9.93 3.03 -31.29
CA PRO A 106 -9.15 2.82 -32.50
C PRO A 106 -9.22 4.10 -33.34
N GLY A 107 -8.30 5.02 -33.06
CA GLY A 107 -8.30 6.38 -33.59
C GLY A 107 -7.65 7.41 -32.67
N SER A 108 -7.45 7.08 -31.39
CA SER A 108 -6.83 8.01 -30.44
C SER A 108 -5.32 8.22 -30.62
N GLY A 109 -4.64 7.27 -31.28
CA GLY A 109 -3.19 7.29 -31.51
C GLY A 109 -2.33 7.16 -30.24
N ARG A 110 -2.92 7.01 -29.05
CA ARG A 110 -2.20 6.89 -27.78
C ARG A 110 -2.18 5.45 -27.28
N GLN A 111 -1.04 5.07 -26.71
CA GLN A 111 -0.86 3.78 -26.03
C GLN A 111 -1.36 3.85 -24.58
N ASN A 112 -1.82 2.71 -24.08
CA ASN A 112 -2.26 2.59 -22.69
C ASN A 112 -1.10 2.61 -21.70
N ALA A 113 -1.39 3.16 -20.51
CA ALA A 113 -0.54 2.99 -19.35
C ALA A 113 -0.68 1.57 -18.79
N TYR A 114 0.40 0.80 -18.87
CA TYR A 114 0.49 -0.49 -18.19
C TYR A 114 0.92 -0.29 -16.74
N TRP A 115 0.57 -1.27 -15.91
CA TRP A 115 1.08 -1.33 -14.54
C TRP A 115 2.60 -1.48 -14.54
N PRO A 116 3.32 -0.77 -13.65
CA PRO A 116 4.76 -0.87 -13.58
C PRO A 116 5.23 -2.28 -13.19
N SER A 117 6.40 -2.65 -13.69
CA SER A 117 7.05 -3.91 -13.32
C SER A 117 7.66 -3.84 -11.91
N ARG A 118 7.99 -5.01 -11.34
CA ARG A 118 8.65 -5.09 -10.04
C ARG A 118 9.98 -4.33 -10.02
N ASP A 119 10.74 -4.38 -11.11
CA ASP A 119 12.03 -3.70 -11.22
C ASP A 119 11.88 -2.18 -11.26
N GLU A 120 10.84 -1.68 -11.93
CA GLU A 120 10.49 -0.26 -11.94
C GLU A 120 10.13 0.23 -10.53
N PHE A 121 9.30 -0.52 -9.80
CA PHE A 121 8.94 -0.20 -8.41
C PHE A 121 10.14 -0.17 -7.48
N LYS A 122 11.04 -1.15 -7.60
CA LYS A 122 12.26 -1.20 -6.77
C LYS A 122 13.16 0.00 -7.07
N HIS A 123 13.38 0.31 -8.35
CA HIS A 123 14.31 1.36 -8.75
C HIS A 123 13.79 2.76 -8.42
N GLU A 124 12.55 3.07 -8.78
CA GLU A 124 11.96 4.41 -8.55
C GLU A 124 11.46 4.61 -7.11
N GLY A 125 11.26 3.53 -6.36
CA GLY A 125 10.89 3.54 -4.94
C GLY A 125 12.10 3.35 -4.01
N ASP A 126 12.42 2.09 -3.69
CA ASP A 126 13.36 1.73 -2.62
C ASP A 126 14.79 2.23 -2.89
N ASP A 127 15.28 2.10 -4.12
CA ASP A 127 16.64 2.49 -4.47
C ASP A 127 16.81 4.02 -4.49
N ARG A 128 15.81 4.77 -4.98
CA ARG A 128 15.83 6.25 -4.93
C ARG A 128 15.84 6.79 -3.51
N CYS A 129 15.09 6.16 -2.61
CA CYS A 129 15.04 6.54 -1.20
C CYS A 129 16.42 6.46 -0.54
N ARG A 130 17.24 5.49 -0.94
CA ARG A 130 18.61 5.33 -0.43
C ARG A 130 19.55 6.42 -0.92
N SER A 131 19.27 7.02 -2.07
CA SER A 131 20.05 8.11 -2.67
C SER A 131 19.61 9.52 -2.22
N GLY A 132 18.77 9.63 -1.19
CA GLY A 132 18.33 10.92 -0.65
C GLY A 132 17.16 11.59 -1.40
N TYR A 133 16.56 10.89 -2.36
CA TYR A 133 15.36 11.37 -3.06
C TYR A 133 14.09 10.78 -2.44
N SER A 134 12.96 11.49 -2.59
CA SER A 134 11.65 10.98 -2.16
C SER A 134 11.21 9.79 -3.01
N ARG A 135 10.35 8.94 -2.42
CA ARG A 135 9.71 7.81 -3.10
C ARG A 135 8.60 8.33 -3.99
N PHE A 136 8.68 8.04 -5.29
CA PHE A 136 7.59 8.32 -6.22
C PHE A 136 7.13 7.01 -6.88
N PRO A 137 5.83 6.85 -7.17
CA PRO A 137 5.40 5.76 -8.02
C PRO A 137 6.09 5.90 -9.38
N PRO A 138 6.60 4.80 -9.98
CA PRO A 138 7.23 4.85 -11.28
C PRO A 138 6.24 5.37 -12.33
N LEU A 139 6.73 6.27 -13.19
CA LEU A 139 5.89 6.85 -14.24
C LEU A 139 5.52 5.77 -15.26
N PRO A 140 4.26 5.70 -15.73
CA PRO A 140 3.87 4.76 -16.78
C PRO A 140 4.65 5.03 -18.08
N ARG A 141 5.17 3.98 -18.71
CA ARG A 141 6.02 4.07 -19.90
C ARG A 141 5.38 3.44 -21.13
N VAL A 142 5.77 3.94 -22.29
CA VAL A 142 5.34 3.45 -23.61
C VAL A 142 5.83 2.00 -23.78
N LEU A 143 4.98 1.15 -24.37
CA LEU A 143 5.40 -0.21 -24.69
C LEU A 143 6.50 -0.17 -25.75
N ALA A 144 7.56 -0.92 -25.49
CA ALA A 144 8.64 -1.15 -26.43
C ALA A 144 8.94 -2.65 -26.49
N ASN A 145 9.70 -3.05 -27.49
CA ASN A 145 10.18 -4.42 -27.63
C ASN A 145 10.90 -4.88 -26.34
N GLU A 146 10.83 -6.18 -26.05
CA GLU A 146 11.42 -6.78 -24.84
C GLU A 146 12.92 -6.50 -24.70
N THR A 147 13.61 -6.32 -25.82
CA THR A 147 15.04 -5.99 -25.88
C THR A 147 15.38 -4.59 -25.39
N VAL A 148 14.42 -3.66 -25.36
CA VAL A 148 14.65 -2.29 -24.89
C VAL A 148 14.47 -2.24 -23.38
N ASN A 149 15.54 -1.90 -22.67
CA ASN A 149 15.51 -1.70 -21.23
C ASN A 149 14.43 -0.67 -20.86
N TRP A 150 13.63 -0.96 -19.85
CA TRP A 150 12.53 -0.10 -19.42
C TRP A 150 12.97 1.34 -19.09
N LYS A 151 14.20 1.53 -18.59
CA LYS A 151 14.75 2.86 -18.25
C LYS A 151 14.87 3.77 -19.46
N GLN A 152 15.10 3.20 -20.64
CA GLN A 152 15.23 3.92 -21.91
C GLN A 152 13.89 4.20 -22.57
N ARG A 153 12.80 3.58 -22.09
CA ARG A 153 11.45 3.78 -22.63
C ARG A 153 10.92 5.14 -22.18
N LYS A 154 10.35 5.89 -23.13
CA LYS A 154 9.77 7.20 -22.84
C LYS A 154 8.54 7.05 -21.93
N PRO A 155 8.38 7.91 -20.91
CA PRO A 155 7.12 8.01 -20.17
C PRO A 155 5.96 8.35 -21.11
N ILE A 156 4.78 7.80 -20.81
CA ILE A 156 3.55 8.16 -21.50
C ILE A 156 3.21 9.60 -21.15
N ALA A 157 2.78 10.38 -22.14
CA ALA A 157 2.35 11.75 -21.92
C ALA A 157 1.12 11.79 -20.99
N GLN A 158 1.26 12.34 -19.79
CA GLN A 158 0.21 12.36 -18.76
C GLN A 158 -0.82 13.46 -19.03
N TYR A 159 -2.08 13.22 -18.66
CA TYR A 159 -3.08 14.28 -18.55
C TYR A 159 -2.86 15.10 -17.29
N GLU A 160 -3.50 16.26 -17.21
CA GLU A 160 -3.36 17.18 -16.08
C GLU A 160 -3.71 16.52 -14.74
N PHE A 161 -4.75 15.68 -14.73
CA PHE A 161 -5.16 14.89 -13.57
C PHE A 161 -4.11 13.84 -13.15
N ASP A 162 -3.39 13.24 -14.09
CA ASP A 162 -2.46 12.14 -13.82
C ASP A 162 -1.05 12.63 -13.41
N LYS A 163 -0.77 13.92 -13.55
CA LYS A 163 0.54 14.50 -13.23
C LYS A 163 0.77 14.46 -11.72
N VAL A 164 1.83 13.77 -11.31
CA VAL A 164 2.27 13.69 -9.92
C VAL A 164 3.48 14.61 -9.67
N GLY A 165 3.57 15.16 -8.46
CA GLY A 165 4.78 15.89 -8.01
C GLY A 165 5.02 17.23 -8.68
N LYS A 166 3.98 17.92 -9.19
CA LYS A 166 4.12 19.32 -9.61
C LYS A 166 4.60 20.17 -8.43
N LEU A 167 5.72 20.85 -8.61
CA LEU A 167 6.09 21.97 -7.73
C LEU A 167 5.05 23.05 -7.95
N LYS A 168 4.32 23.41 -6.89
CA LYS A 168 3.52 24.63 -6.90
C LYS A 168 4.49 25.79 -7.05
N THR A 169 4.44 26.48 -8.19
CA THR A 169 5.13 27.77 -8.33
C THR A 169 4.31 28.83 -7.59
N LYS A 170 4.94 29.92 -7.14
CA LYS A 170 4.24 31.01 -6.43
C LYS A 170 3.08 31.61 -7.23
N ASP A 171 3.09 31.44 -8.55
CA ASP A 171 2.02 31.90 -9.45
C ASP A 171 0.80 30.96 -9.49
N ASP A 172 0.91 29.71 -9.00
CA ASP A 172 -0.21 28.77 -8.88
C ASP A 172 -1.04 29.00 -7.59
N ASP A 173 -0.61 29.93 -6.73
CA ASP A 173 -1.35 30.37 -5.54
C ASP A 173 -2.51 31.31 -5.90
N HIS A 174 -3.20 31.05 -7.01
CA HIS A 174 -4.63 31.31 -7.08
C HIS A 174 -5.38 30.22 -6.32
N ALA A 175 -4.97 29.96 -5.07
CA ALA A 175 -5.94 29.53 -4.09
C ALA A 175 -7.03 30.60 -4.17
N ILE A 176 -8.15 30.27 -4.81
CA ILE A 176 -9.36 31.06 -4.68
C ILE A 176 -9.51 31.16 -3.17
N GLU A 177 -9.21 32.33 -2.60
CA GLU A 177 -9.57 32.60 -1.22
C GLU A 177 -11.08 32.40 -1.21
N ILE A 178 -11.51 31.20 -0.81
CA ILE A 178 -12.92 30.90 -0.70
C ILE A 178 -13.33 31.74 0.49
N SER A 179 -13.78 32.96 0.20
CA SER A 179 -14.37 33.85 1.19
C SER A 179 -15.35 33.03 2.01
N ILE A 180 -15.32 33.24 3.32
CA ILE A 180 -16.18 32.51 4.26
C ILE A 180 -17.64 32.58 3.79
N ALA A 181 -18.06 33.69 3.17
CA ALA A 181 -19.39 33.84 2.58
C ALA A 181 -19.68 32.84 1.43
N THR A 182 -18.70 32.57 0.58
CA THR A 182 -18.80 31.57 -0.50
C THR A 182 -18.79 30.15 0.04
N ALA A 183 -17.97 29.87 1.05
CA ALA A 183 -17.95 28.57 1.74
C ALA A 183 -19.30 28.28 2.43
N VAL A 184 -19.88 29.26 3.13
CA VAL A 184 -21.22 29.19 3.75
C VAL A 184 -22.31 28.87 2.72
N ARG A 185 -22.18 29.42 1.50
CA ARG A 185 -23.14 29.19 0.41
C ARG A 185 -23.08 27.76 -0.13
N TYR A 186 -21.90 27.14 -0.21
CA TYR A 186 -21.74 25.79 -0.75
C TYR A 186 -21.99 24.68 0.28
N ILE A 187 -21.55 24.89 1.53
CA ILE A 187 -21.65 23.90 2.60
C ILE A 187 -23.04 23.93 3.27
N GLY A 188 -23.71 25.07 3.22
CA GLY A 188 -25.01 25.29 3.86
C GLY A 188 -24.87 25.71 5.33
N LYS A 189 -25.78 26.58 5.78
CA LYS A 189 -25.75 27.20 7.11
C LYS A 189 -25.84 26.21 8.28
N SER A 190 -26.36 25.01 8.04
CA SER A 190 -26.51 23.96 9.06
C SER A 190 -25.16 23.39 9.52
N PHE A 191 -24.23 23.15 8.59
CA PHE A 191 -22.94 22.54 8.91
C PHE A 191 -22.00 23.47 9.70
N ILE A 192 -22.12 24.79 9.50
CA ILE A 192 -21.30 25.77 10.22
C ILE A 192 -21.78 25.95 11.66
N ARG A 193 -23.09 25.83 11.91
CA ARG A 193 -23.63 25.81 13.29
C ARG A 193 -23.06 24.67 14.13
N ASP A 194 -22.75 23.53 13.50
CA ASP A 194 -22.19 22.36 14.18
C ASP A 194 -20.66 22.46 14.38
N LEU A 195 -19.99 23.37 13.65
CA LEU A 195 -18.54 23.61 13.74
C LEU A 195 -18.16 24.76 14.68
N ASP A 196 -19.11 25.59 15.11
CA ASP A 196 -18.92 26.51 16.22
C ASP A 196 -18.73 25.66 17.49
N PHE A 197 -17.47 25.30 17.73
CA PHE A 197 -17.00 24.72 18.98
C PHE A 197 -17.65 25.49 20.12
N GLY A 198 -18.41 24.76 20.93
CA GLY A 198 -19.01 25.29 22.15
C GLY A 198 -17.98 26.11 22.91
N LYS A 199 -18.41 27.28 23.36
CA LYS A 199 -17.74 28.12 24.35
C LYS A 199 -16.95 27.25 25.33
N ILE A 200 -15.63 27.29 25.21
CA ILE A 200 -14.67 27.07 26.29
C ILE A 200 -13.84 28.34 26.35
#